data_AF-A0A0A1WKV1-F1
#
_entry.id   AF-A0A0A1WKV1-F1
#
_cell.length_a   1.000
_cell.length_b   1.000
_cell.length_c   1.000
_cell.angle_alpha   90.00
_cell.angle_beta   90.00
_cell.angle_gamma   90.00
#
_symmetry.space_group_name_H-M   'P 1'
#
loop_
_entity.id
_entity.type
_entity.pdbx_description
1 polymer ?
#
loop_
_entity_poly.entity_id
_entity_poly.type
_entity_poly.pdbx_seq_one_letter_code
_entity_poly.pdbx_strand_id
1 'polypeptide(L)'
;MEEDMQYLKEKVNAGADFIITQICFSPESIIRFVQRCRENGITVPIIVGVIVPDNMRILQFIMKIVKAVIPEDLLSKYKELEDDRKAFQAFAVENAVRTVQMLLDSNLEVYGFQF
;
A
#
# COMPACT_ATOMS: atom_id res chain seq x y z
N MET A 1 -10.55 -8.31 11.10
CA MET A 1 -9.73 -8.92 10.03
C MET A 1 -10.41 -10.09 9.33
N GLU A 2 -10.90 -11.13 10.02
CA GLU A 2 -11.70 -12.19 9.37
C GLU A 2 -13.06 -11.64 8.90
N GLU A 3 -13.74 -10.89 9.75
CA GLU A 3 -15.00 -10.21 9.44
C GLU A 3 -14.86 -9.21 8.27
N ASP A 4 -13.78 -8.42 8.24
CA ASP A 4 -13.48 -7.50 7.13
C ASP A 4 -13.32 -8.23 5.79
N MET A 5 -12.72 -9.43 5.81
CA MET A 5 -12.53 -10.25 4.62
C MET A 5 -13.86 -10.82 4.12
N GLN A 6 -14.76 -11.21 5.04
CA GLN A 6 -16.11 -11.62 4.69
C GLN A 6 -16.88 -10.48 4.02
N TYR A 7 -16.87 -9.27 4.60
CA TYR A 7 -17.53 -8.11 3.99
C TYR A 7 -16.92 -7.74 2.65
N LEU A 8 -15.60 -7.86 2.48
CA LEU A 8 -14.96 -7.65 1.20
C LEU A 8 -15.44 -8.66 0.15
N LYS A 9 -15.54 -9.94 0.52
CA LYS A 9 -16.08 -10.99 -0.35
C LYS A 9 -17.56 -10.74 -0.70
N GLU A 10 -18.37 -10.27 0.25
CA GLU A 10 -19.76 -9.90 -0.01
C GLU A 10 -19.87 -8.76 -1.03
N LYS A 11 -19.01 -7.74 -0.97
CA LYS A 11 -18.95 -6.66 -1.98
C LYS A 11 -18.59 -7.19 -3.36
N VAL A 12 -17.65 -8.12 -3.44
CA VAL A 12 -17.27 -8.77 -4.70
C VAL A 12 -18.42 -9.61 -5.24
N ASN A 13 -19.07 -10.42 -4.40
CA ASN A 13 -20.24 -11.22 -4.77
C ASN A 13 -21.44 -10.36 -5.20
N ALA A 14 -21.54 -9.13 -4.69
CA ALA A 14 -22.55 -8.16 -5.10
C ALA A 14 -22.28 -7.53 -6.48
N GLY A 15 -21.14 -7.82 -7.11
CA GLY A 15 -20.81 -7.40 -8.48
C GLY A 15 -19.68 -6.37 -8.59
N ALA A 16 -18.80 -6.24 -7.59
CA ALA A 16 -17.60 -5.40 -7.75
C ALA A 16 -16.58 -6.04 -8.71
N ASP A 17 -16.17 -5.32 -9.75
CA ASP A 17 -15.27 -5.83 -10.80
C ASP A 17 -13.79 -5.89 -10.38
N PHE A 18 -13.39 -5.06 -9.41
CA PHE A 18 -12.01 -5.00 -8.92
C PHE A 18 -11.96 -4.36 -7.52
N ILE A 19 -10.80 -4.48 -6.88
CA ILE A 19 -10.50 -3.88 -5.58
C ILE A 19 -9.37 -2.87 -5.77
N ILE A 20 -9.51 -1.70 -5.15
CA ILE A 20 -8.40 -0.78 -4.90
C ILE A 20 -8.07 -0.86 -3.42
N THR A 21 -6.81 -1.12 -3.08
CA THR A 21 -6.38 -1.11 -1.68
C THR A 21 -6.25 0.32 -1.15
N GLN A 22 -6.46 0.49 0.15
CA GLN A 22 -5.94 1.67 0.84
C GLN A 22 -4.40 1.70 0.76
N ILE A 23 -3.81 2.89 0.87
CA ILE A 23 -2.36 3.09 0.98
C ILE A 23 -1.80 2.26 2.14
N CYS A 24 -0.71 1.53 1.87
CA CYS A 24 0.04 0.78 2.88
C CYS A 24 1.55 1.03 2.71
N PHE A 25 2.26 1.15 3.83
CA PHE A 25 3.70 1.44 3.85
C PHE A 25 4.58 0.18 3.89
N SER A 26 4.00 -1.02 4.01
CA SER A 26 4.71 -2.30 4.05
C SER A 26 4.29 -3.17 2.87
N PRO A 27 5.19 -3.42 1.90
CA PRO A 27 4.93 -4.34 0.79
C PRO A 27 4.51 -5.74 1.28
N GLU A 28 5.12 -6.22 2.37
CA GLU A 28 4.81 -7.52 2.96
C GLU A 28 3.37 -7.59 3.47
N SER A 29 2.84 -6.48 3.99
CA SER A 29 1.45 -6.41 4.44
C SER A 29 0.47 -6.48 3.27
N ILE A 30 0.82 -5.86 2.14
CA ILE A 30 0.04 -5.93 0.89
C ILE A 30 0.06 -7.37 0.33
N ILE A 31 1.24 -8.00 0.27
CA ILE A 31 1.41 -9.40 -0.15
C ILE A 31 0.53 -10.33 0.69
N ARG A 32 0.59 -10.21 2.02
CA ARG A 32 -0.27 -11.01 2.92
C ARG A 32 -1.75 -10.76 2.71
N PHE A 33 -2.15 -9.50 2.46
CA PHE A 33 -3.54 -9.17 2.18
C PHE A 33 -4.02 -9.84 0.89
N VAL A 34 -3.23 -9.76 -0.18
CA VAL A 34 -3.56 -10.39 -1.47
C VAL A 34 -3.65 -11.91 -1.33
N GLN A 35 -2.70 -12.56 -0.64
CA GLN A 35 -2.74 -14.00 -0.36
C GLN A 35 -4.06 -14.39 0.34
N ARG A 36 -4.42 -13.68 1.40
CA ARG A 36 -5.67 -13.93 2.12
C ARG A 36 -6.92 -13.70 1.28
N CYS A 37 -6.91 -12.72 0.38
CA CYS A 37 -8.00 -12.54 -0.59
C CYS A 37 -8.16 -13.79 -1.46
N ARG A 38 -7.05 -14.30 -2.01
CA ARG A 38 -7.06 -15.49 -2.86
C ARG A 38 -7.49 -16.74 -2.09
N GLU A 39 -7.00 -16.94 -0.86
CA GLU A 39 -7.43 -18.03 0.03
C GLU A 39 -8.93 -18.01 0.34
N ASN A 40 -9.55 -16.82 0.34
CA ASN A 40 -10.99 -16.65 0.56
C ASN A 40 -11.82 -16.68 -0.73
N GLY A 41 -11.21 -16.99 -1.88
CA GLY A 41 -11.89 -17.08 -3.17
C GLY A 41 -12.22 -15.74 -3.81
N ILE A 42 -11.60 -14.64 -3.36
CA ILE A 42 -11.69 -13.34 -4.03
C ILE A 42 -10.71 -13.36 -5.19
N THR A 43 -11.23 -13.47 -6.41
CA THR A 43 -10.43 -13.61 -7.64
C THR A 43 -10.43 -12.36 -8.52
N VAL A 44 -11.24 -11.35 -8.21
CA VAL A 44 -11.23 -10.09 -8.96
C VAL A 44 -9.85 -9.41 -8.90
N PRO A 45 -9.50 -8.61 -9.93
CA PRO A 45 -8.29 -7.80 -9.95
C PRO A 45 -8.12 -6.97 -8.69
N ILE A 46 -6.89 -6.92 -8.18
CA ILE A 46 -6.51 -6.05 -7.06
C ILE A 46 -5.50 -5.03 -7.58
N ILE A 47 -5.84 -3.76 -7.46
CA ILE A 47 -5.01 -2.58 -7.75
C ILE A 47 -4.48 -2.06 -6.41
N VAL A 48 -3.16 -1.90 -6.31
CA VAL A 48 -2.51 -1.51 -5.06
C VAL A 48 -2.32 0.01 -4.99
N GLY A 49 -2.79 0.61 -3.90
CA GLY A 49 -2.51 2.02 -3.58
C GLY A 49 -1.07 2.21 -3.10
N VAL A 50 -0.30 3.02 -3.82
CA VAL A 50 1.09 3.41 -3.52
C VAL A 50 1.13 4.92 -3.31
N ILE A 51 1.96 5.39 -2.36
CA ILE A 51 2.09 6.82 -2.09
C ILE A 51 3.51 7.30 -2.29
N VAL A 52 3.65 8.51 -2.83
CA VAL A 52 4.91 9.25 -2.94
C VAL A 52 4.72 10.61 -2.27
N PRO A 53 4.95 10.72 -0.94
CA PRO A 53 4.80 12.00 -0.26
C PRO A 53 5.85 13.00 -0.77
N ASP A 54 5.44 14.25 -0.97
CA ASP A 54 6.33 15.32 -1.43
C ASP A 54 7.21 15.90 -0.31
N ASN A 55 6.72 15.82 0.93
CA ASN A 55 7.38 16.34 2.12
C ASN A 55 6.78 15.72 3.40
N MET A 56 7.45 15.95 4.53
CA MET A 56 7.05 15.41 5.83
C MET A 56 5.64 15.86 6.27
N ARG A 57 5.21 17.08 5.91
CA ARG A 57 3.86 17.58 6.25
C ARG A 57 2.78 16.77 5.54
N ILE A 58 2.96 16.46 4.26
CA ILE A 58 2.03 15.60 3.49
C ILE A 58 2.03 14.18 4.07
N LEU A 59 3.21 13.61 4.35
CA LEU A 59 3.31 12.27 4.94
C LEU A 59 2.54 12.20 6.27
N GLN A 60 2.75 13.16 7.17
CA GLN A 60 2.02 13.22 8.46
C GLN A 60 0.51 13.39 8.28
N PHE A 61 0.06 14.17 7.29
CA PHE A 61 -1.36 14.32 6.99
C PHE A 61 -1.96 12.98 6.53
N ILE A 62 -1.27 12.28 5.65
CA ILE A 62 -1.70 10.95 5.17
C ILE A 62 -1.75 9.96 6.33
N MET A 63 -0.74 9.93 7.20
CA MET A 63 -0.72 9.05 8.39
C MET A 63 -1.87 9.33 9.37
N LYS A 64 -2.42 10.55 9.42
CA LYS A 64 -3.58 10.87 10.27
C LYS A 64 -4.89 10.35 9.67
N ILE A 65 -4.99 10.35 8.34
CA ILE A 65 -6.20 9.94 7.62
C ILE A 65 -6.21 8.42 7.44
N VAL A 66 -5.12 7.93 6.87
CA VAL A 66 -4.86 6.52 6.70
C VAL A 66 -4.38 6.05 8.06
N LYS A 67 -5.25 5.40 8.84
CA LYS A 67 -4.94 4.77 10.13
C LYS A 67 -3.99 3.57 9.97
N ALA A 68 -3.02 3.65 9.07
CA ALA A 68 -1.99 2.68 8.81
C ALA A 68 -0.72 3.06 9.57
N VAL A 69 -0.01 2.03 10.01
CA VAL A 69 1.27 2.19 10.69
C VAL A 69 2.37 2.24 9.63
N ILE A 70 3.16 3.31 9.66
CA ILE A 70 4.41 3.38 8.91
C ILE A 70 5.49 2.61 9.70
N PRO A 71 6.31 1.76 9.05
CA PRO A 71 7.47 1.16 9.70
C PRO A 71 8.39 2.22 10.33
N GLU A 72 8.93 1.93 11.52
CA GLU A 72 9.72 2.90 12.29
C GLU A 72 11.02 3.30 11.59
N ASP A 73 11.66 2.35 10.92
CA ASP A 73 12.84 2.56 10.09
C ASP A 73 12.53 3.51 8.92
N LEU A 74 11.40 3.30 8.25
CA LEU A 74 10.96 4.15 7.14
C LEU A 74 10.64 5.57 7.62
N LEU A 75 9.93 5.71 8.73
CA LEU A 75 9.62 7.01 9.32
C LEU A 75 10.87 7.74 9.80
N SER A 76 11.81 7.03 10.41
CA SER A 76 13.09 7.61 10.86
C SER A 76 13.85 8.16 9.67
N LYS A 77 13.88 7.43 8.55
CA LYS A 77 14.56 7.91 7.35
C LYS A 77 13.91 9.16 6.76
N TYR A 78 12.58 9.25 6.75
CA TYR A 78 11.89 10.47 6.33
C TYR A 78 12.18 11.68 7.22
N LYS A 79 12.31 11.48 8.55
CA LYS A 79 12.68 12.55 9.49
C LYS A 79 14.11 13.04 9.25
N GLU A 80 15.07 12.14 9.03
CA GLU A 80 16.46 12.51 8.71
C GLU A 80 16.56 13.41 7.48
N LEU A 81 15.64 13.25 6.51
CA LEU A 81 15.63 13.96 5.24
C LEU A 81 14.69 15.18 5.22
N GLU A 82 14.05 15.53 6.34
CA GLU A 82 12.93 16.49 6.33
C GLU A 82 13.32 17.91 5.90
N ASP A 83 14.56 18.31 6.17
CA ASP A 83 15.12 19.61 5.82
C ASP A 83 15.71 19.67 4.39
N ASP A 84 15.91 18.52 3.73
CA ASP A 84 16.33 18.44 2.33
C ASP A 84 15.20 17.87 1.46
N ARG A 85 14.40 18.79 0.90
CA ARG A 85 13.26 18.44 0.04
C ARG A 85 13.66 17.54 -1.15
N LYS A 86 14.83 17.76 -1.76
CA LYS A 86 15.24 16.95 -2.93
C LYS A 86 15.59 15.53 -2.50
N ALA A 87 16.33 15.39 -1.40
CA ALA A 87 16.66 14.09 -0.85
C ALA A 87 15.41 13.35 -0.36
N PHE A 88 14.47 14.05 0.29
CA PHE A 88 13.17 13.51 0.70
C PHE A 88 12.39 12.94 -0.48
N GLN A 89 12.23 13.73 -1.55
CA GLN A 89 11.51 13.30 -2.76
C GLN A 89 12.19 12.11 -3.43
N ALA A 90 13.52 12.12 -3.54
CA ALA A 90 14.27 11.01 -4.11
C ALA A 90 14.05 9.71 -3.31
N PHE A 91 14.10 9.80 -1.98
CA PHE A 91 13.84 8.66 -1.09
C PHE A 91 12.37 8.18 -1.16
N ALA A 92 11.40 9.10 -1.28
CA ALA A 92 9.99 8.74 -1.46
C ALA A 92 9.76 7.95 -2.75
N VAL A 93 10.38 8.39 -3.86
CA VAL A 93 10.35 7.68 -5.15
C VAL A 93 11.03 6.33 -5.03
N GLU A 94 12.21 6.25 -4.42
CA GLU A 94 12.93 4.99 -4.19
C GLU A 94 12.07 3.99 -3.42
N ASN A 95 11.41 4.43 -2.35
CA ASN A 95 10.54 3.57 -1.54
C ASN A 95 9.32 3.07 -2.34
N ALA A 96 8.72 3.92 -3.18
CA ALA A 96 7.63 3.53 -4.05
C ALA A 96 8.07 2.51 -5.12
N VAL A 97 9.22 2.73 -5.75
CA VAL A 97 9.81 1.78 -6.71
C VAL A 97 10.11 0.44 -6.04
N ARG A 98 10.72 0.43 -4.85
CA ARG A 98 10.95 -0.79 -4.07
C ARG A 98 9.64 -1.53 -3.78
N THR A 99 8.60 -0.81 -3.39
CA THR A 99 7.27 -1.39 -3.11
C THR A 99 6.68 -2.06 -4.35
N VAL A 100 6.69 -1.35 -5.48
CA VAL A 100 6.22 -1.88 -6.78
C VAL A 100 7.01 -3.12 -7.17
N GLN A 101 8.35 -3.07 -7.10
CA GLN A 101 9.21 -4.19 -7.47
C GLN A 101 8.94 -5.42 -6.61
N MET A 102 8.86 -5.27 -5.28
CA MET A 102 8.57 -6.38 -4.36
C MET A 102 7.20 -7.03 -4.65
N LEU A 103 6.21 -6.24 -5.07
CA LEU A 103 4.89 -6.76 -5.42
C LEU A 103 4.91 -7.51 -6.75
N LEU A 104 5.61 -6.98 -7.76
CA LEU A 104 5.79 -7.68 -9.04
C LEU A 104 6.57 -9.00 -8.86
N ASP A 105 7.58 -9.01 -8.01
CA ASP A 105 8.41 -10.21 -7.74
C ASP A 105 7.69 -11.26 -6.87
N SER A 106 6.59 -10.89 -6.21
CA SER A 106 5.87 -11.78 -5.29
C SER A 106 5.10 -12.93 -5.99
N ASN A 107 5.04 -12.94 -7.33
CA ASN A 107 4.21 -13.84 -8.14
C ASN A 107 2.71 -13.83 -7.76
N LEU A 108 2.27 -12.81 -7.02
CA LEU A 108 0.85 -12.57 -6.78
C LEU A 108 0.32 -11.70 -7.91
N GLU A 109 -0.83 -12.08 -8.48
CA GLU A 109 -1.49 -11.30 -9.52
C GLU A 109 -1.99 -9.96 -8.96
N VAL A 110 -1.11 -8.97 -8.96
CA VAL A 110 -1.41 -7.54 -8.78
C VAL A 110 -1.59 -6.94 -10.16
N TYR A 111 -2.77 -6.37 -10.40
CA TYR A 111 -3.21 -5.97 -11.75
C TYR A 111 -2.84 -4.52 -12.10
N GLY A 112 -2.42 -3.74 -11.11
CA GLY A 112 -1.99 -2.36 -11.33
C GLY A 112 -1.68 -1.64 -10.02
N PHE A 113 -1.23 -0.39 -10.16
CA PHE A 113 -0.90 0.49 -9.05
C PHE A 113 -1.67 1.81 -9.19
N GLN A 114 -2.23 2.31 -8.10
CA GLN A 114 -2.83 3.64 -8.00
C GLN A 114 -1.89 4.53 -7.20
N PHE A 115 -1.52 5.68 -7.77
CA PHE A 115 -0.68 6.70 -7.14
C PHE A 115 -1.52 7.91 -6.73
#